data_AF-A0A9E4CRB5-F1
#
_entry.id   AF-A0A9E4CRB5-F1
#
_cell.length_a   1.000
_cell.length_b   1.000
_cell.length_c   1.000
_cell.angle_alpha   90.00
_cell.angle_beta   90.00
_cell.angle_gamma   90.00
#
_symmetry.space_group_name_H-M   'P 1'
#
loop_
_entity.id
_entity.type
_entity.pdbx_description
1 polymer ?
#
loop_
_entity_poly.entity_id
_entity_poly.type
_entity_poly.pdbx_seq_one_letter_code
_entity_poly.pdbx_strand_id
1 'polypeptide(L)'
;RFDEFLETIGQAVFVSATPGPFELENSSHIAEQVIRPTGLIDPPVDVRPTAHQMDDLMNEARRVVETGGRVLVTTLTKKMAEDLTDYLLESGFRVRYLHSEIDTLERIQVIRGLRMGDYDILVGVNLLREGLDLPEV
;
A
#
# COMPACT_ATOMS: atom_id res chain seq x y z
N ARG A 1 31.47 -6.98 0.62
CA ARG A 1 31.24 -5.61 1.14
C ARG A 1 30.54 -4.80 0.05
N PHE A 2 29.82 -3.73 0.37
CA PHE A 2 29.14 -2.90 -0.64
C PHE A 2 30.13 -2.26 -1.62
N ASP A 3 31.28 -1.81 -1.13
CA ASP A 3 32.34 -1.21 -1.96
C ASP A 3 32.89 -2.20 -3.01
N GLU A 4 33.13 -3.45 -2.62
CA GLU A 4 33.57 -4.52 -3.54
C GLU A 4 32.54 -4.78 -4.65
N PHE A 5 31.24 -4.66 -4.34
CA PHE A 5 30.19 -4.79 -5.35
C PHE A 5 30.24 -3.63 -6.35
N LEU A 6 30.44 -2.39 -5.88
CA LEU A 6 30.56 -1.23 -6.76
C LEU A 6 31.77 -1.33 -7.70
N GLU A 7 32.90 -1.86 -7.23
CA GLU A 7 34.10 -2.08 -8.05
C GLU A 7 33.87 -3.09 -9.20
N THR A 8 32.93 -4.02 -9.03
CA THR A 8 32.59 -4.99 -10.09
C THR A 8 31.62 -4.44 -11.14
N ILE A 9 30.96 -3.31 -10.85
CA ILE A 9 29.94 -2.74 -11.72
C ILE A 9 30.56 -1.68 -12.62
N GLY A 10 30.47 -1.89 -13.94
CA GLY A 10 30.88 -0.89 -14.91
C GLY A 10 29.86 0.25 -15.06
N GLN A 11 28.63 -0.08 -15.45
CA GLN A 11 27.53 0.88 -15.60
C GLN A 11 26.29 0.33 -14.88
N ALA A 12 25.64 1.21 -14.10
CA ALA A 12 24.39 0.90 -13.40
C ALA A 12 23.26 1.83 -13.86
N VAL A 13 22.03 1.31 -13.85
CA VAL A 13 20.81 2.11 -13.97
C VAL A 13 19.94 1.76 -12.76
N PHE A 14 19.69 2.75 -11.90
CA PHE A 14 18.80 2.61 -10.75
C PHE A 14 17.37 2.91 -11.18
N VAL A 15 16.43 2.02 -10.86
CA VAL A 15 15.01 2.18 -11.21
C VAL A 15 14.19 2.20 -9.93
N SER A 16 13.63 3.36 -9.59
CA SER A 16 12.78 3.55 -8.41
C SER A 16 11.84 4.73 -8.63
N ALA A 17 10.60 4.64 -8.12
CA ALA A 17 9.70 5.79 -8.04
C ALA A 17 10.13 6.78 -6.95
N THR A 18 10.90 6.33 -5.96
CA THR A 18 11.44 7.12 -4.84
C THR A 18 12.92 6.77 -4.65
N PRO A 19 13.83 7.30 -5.49
CA PRO A 19 15.26 7.01 -5.38
C PRO A 19 15.81 7.44 -4.01
N GLY A 20 16.67 6.61 -3.42
CA GLY A 20 17.31 6.90 -2.15
C GLY A 20 18.50 7.85 -2.29
N PRO A 21 19.13 8.24 -1.15
CA PRO A 21 20.26 9.16 -1.15
C PRO A 21 21.45 8.65 -1.99
N PHE A 22 21.76 7.36 -1.90
CA PHE A 22 22.88 6.78 -2.64
C PHE A 22 22.69 6.91 -4.15
N GLU A 23 21.51 6.54 -4.64
CA GLU A 23 21.16 6.62 -6.05
C GLU A 23 21.19 8.06 -6.55
N LEU A 24 20.69 9.01 -5.75
CA LEU A 24 20.70 10.44 -6.09
C LEU A 24 22.12 11.03 -6.14
N GLU A 25 22.99 10.65 -5.21
CA GLU A 25 24.36 11.16 -5.13
C GLU A 25 25.28 10.56 -6.20
N ASN A 26 25.04 9.32 -6.61
CA ASN A 26 25.92 8.58 -7.53
C ASN A 26 25.42 8.57 -8.99
N SER A 27 24.21 9.08 -9.25
CA SER A 27 23.68 9.17 -10.62
C SER A 27 24.20 10.41 -11.33
N SER A 28 24.82 10.22 -12.50
CA SER A 28 25.21 11.32 -13.38
C SER A 28 24.01 11.96 -14.10
N HIS A 29 22.91 11.23 -14.23
CA HIS A 29 21.67 11.69 -14.85
C HIS A 29 20.46 11.01 -14.20
N ILE A 30 19.39 11.78 -13.98
CA ILE A 30 18.11 11.29 -13.48
C ILE A 30 17.10 11.45 -14.61
N ALA A 31 16.58 10.32 -15.11
CA ALA A 31 15.53 10.29 -16.11
C ALA A 31 14.18 10.00 -15.44
N GLU A 32 13.22 10.89 -15.60
CA GLU A 32 11.89 10.76 -14.99
C GLU A 32 10.87 10.17 -15.98
N GLN A 33 10.07 9.20 -15.52
CA GLN A 33 8.94 8.65 -16.26
C GLN A 33 7.65 8.78 -15.44
N VAL A 34 7.05 9.97 -15.48
CA VAL A 34 5.81 10.29 -14.76
C VAL A 34 4.53 10.03 -15.56
N ILE A 35 4.61 10.03 -16.90
CA ILE A 35 3.44 9.84 -17.75
C ILE A 35 3.09 8.36 -17.86
N ARG A 36 1.86 8.00 -17.42
CA ARG A 36 1.33 6.64 -17.57
C ARG A 36 0.73 6.43 -18.96
N PRO A 37 1.01 5.29 -19.64
CA PRO A 37 0.44 5.01 -20.97
C PRO A 37 -1.10 4.97 -21.00
N THR A 38 -1.73 4.63 -19.88
CA THR A 38 -3.20 4.57 -19.73
C THR A 38 -3.84 5.93 -19.47
N GLY A 39 -3.06 6.96 -19.17
CA GLY A 39 -3.57 8.28 -18.75
C GLY A 39 -4.08 8.34 -17.30
N LEU A 40 -3.86 7.30 -16.49
CA LEU A 40 -4.20 7.33 -15.07
C LEU A 40 -3.43 8.44 -14.34
N ILE A 41 -4.17 9.26 -13.61
CA ILE A 41 -3.64 10.38 -12.82
C ILE A 41 -3.33 9.93 -11.38
N ASP A 42 -2.44 10.65 -10.71
CA ASP A 42 -2.22 10.45 -9.28
C ASP A 42 -3.48 10.80 -8.48
N PRO A 43 -3.78 10.04 -7.42
CA PRO A 43 -4.97 10.27 -6.62
C PRO A 43 -4.87 11.59 -5.83
N PRO A 44 -6.01 12.24 -5.53
CA PRO A 44 -6.03 13.40 -4.64
C PRO A 44 -5.65 12.99 -3.22
N VAL A 45 -4.99 13.91 -2.50
CA VAL A 45 -4.60 13.72 -1.09
C VAL A 45 -5.38 14.69 -0.22
N ASP A 46 -6.00 14.17 0.85
CA ASP A 46 -6.75 14.95 1.84
C ASP A 46 -6.16 14.71 3.24
N VAL A 47 -6.10 15.77 4.05
CA VAL A 47 -5.53 15.73 5.41
C VAL A 47 -6.62 16.10 6.41
N ARG A 48 -6.99 15.13 7.25
CA ARG A 48 -8.08 15.26 8.21
C ARG A 48 -7.57 15.24 9.66
N PRO A 49 -8.23 15.95 10.59
CA PRO A 49 -7.90 15.87 12.02
C PRO A 49 -8.08 14.46 12.58
N THR A 50 -7.40 14.16 13.68
CA THR A 50 -7.53 12.87 14.38
C THR A 50 -8.83 12.74 15.19
N ALA A 51 -9.48 13.87 15.51
CA ALA A 51 -10.79 13.87 16.17
C ALA A 51 -11.82 13.19 15.28
N HIS A 52 -12.55 12.21 15.81
CA HIS A 52 -13.54 11.42 15.05
C HIS A 52 -12.97 10.65 13.84
N GLN A 53 -11.66 10.36 13.81
CA GLN A 53 -11.01 9.66 12.69
C GLN A 53 -11.67 8.31 12.35
N MET A 54 -12.20 7.62 13.36
CA MET A 54 -12.85 6.31 13.19
C MET A 54 -14.17 6.42 12.44
N ASP A 55 -15.03 7.35 12.87
CA ASP A 55 -16.32 7.60 12.23
C ASP A 55 -16.13 8.06 10.78
N ASP A 56 -15.14 8.93 10.55
CA ASP A 56 -14.79 9.44 9.23
C ASP A 56 -14.31 8.31 8.30
N LEU A 57 -13.36 7.49 8.76
CA LEU A 57 -12.87 6.32 8.02
C LEU A 57 -14.01 5.37 7.64
N MET A 58 -14.89 5.05 8.58
CA MET A 58 -16.02 4.14 8.31
C MET A 58 -17.01 4.73 7.30
N ASN A 59 -17.25 6.03 7.35
CA ASN A 59 -18.13 6.70 6.40
C ASN A 59 -17.55 6.72 4.99
N GLU A 60 -16.25 7.01 4.85
CA GLU A 60 -15.57 6.92 3.54
C GLU A 60 -15.52 5.48 3.04
N ALA A 61 -15.19 4.53 3.91
CA ALA A 61 -15.15 3.12 3.55
C ALA A 61 -16.51 2.62 3.04
N ARG A 62 -17.63 2.97 3.69
CA ARG A 62 -18.98 2.61 3.18
C ARG A 62 -19.20 3.13 1.77
N ARG A 63 -18.92 4.42 1.53
CA ARG A 63 -19.11 5.04 0.20
C ARG A 63 -18.30 4.34 -0.88
N VAL A 64 -17.04 4.03 -0.60
CA VAL A 64 -16.16 3.32 -1.55
C VAL A 64 -16.69 1.92 -1.83
N VAL A 65 -17.04 1.17 -0.78
CA VAL A 65 -17.54 -0.21 -0.91
C VAL A 65 -18.88 -0.27 -1.65
N GLU A 66 -19.78 0.68 -1.43
CA GLU A 66 -21.05 0.78 -2.16
C GLU A 66 -20.87 0.98 -3.67
N THR A 67 -19.77 1.61 -4.09
CA THR A 67 -19.41 1.75 -5.51
C THR A 67 -18.63 0.55 -6.07
N GLY A 68 -18.39 -0.47 -5.25
CA GLY A 68 -17.64 -1.67 -5.63
C GLY A 68 -16.12 -1.51 -5.55
N GLY A 69 -15.61 -0.42 -4.99
CA GLY A 69 -14.18 -0.20 -4.74
C GLY A 69 -13.66 -0.99 -3.52
N ARG A 70 -12.36 -0.88 -3.26
CA ARG A 70 -11.67 -1.50 -2.12
C ARG A 70 -10.90 -0.46 -1.32
N VAL A 71 -10.72 -0.72 -0.02
CA VAL A 71 -10.06 0.22 0.90
C VAL A 71 -8.81 -0.40 1.50
N LEU A 72 -7.70 0.32 1.41
CA LEU A 72 -6.45 -0.01 2.08
C LEU A 72 -6.24 0.91 3.27
N VAL A 73 -6.00 0.35 4.45
CA VAL A 73 -5.73 1.13 5.66
C VAL A 73 -4.38 0.73 6.25
N THR A 74 -3.48 1.71 6.37
CA THR A 74 -2.20 1.50 7.04
C THR A 74 -2.22 2.08 8.45
N THR A 75 -1.78 1.31 9.44
CA THR A 75 -1.62 1.75 10.82
C THR A 75 -0.14 1.73 11.22
N LEU A 76 0.21 2.26 12.40
CA LEU A 76 1.60 2.33 12.84
C LEU A 76 2.06 1.07 13.60
N THR A 77 1.14 0.34 14.23
CA THR A 77 1.48 -0.80 15.10
C THR A 77 0.58 -1.99 14.81
N LYS A 78 1.10 -3.20 15.05
CA LYS A 78 0.34 -4.46 14.91
C LYS A 78 -0.95 -4.41 15.75
N LYS A 79 -0.84 -3.97 17.00
CA LYS A 79 -1.98 -3.84 17.91
C LYS A 79 -3.06 -2.91 17.34
N MET A 80 -2.68 -1.75 16.81
CA MET A 80 -3.66 -0.85 16.17
C MET A 80 -4.33 -1.49 14.95
N ALA A 81 -3.60 -2.28 14.16
CA ALA A 81 -4.19 -2.99 13.02
C ALA A 81 -5.19 -4.07 13.47
N GLU A 82 -4.85 -4.80 14.53
CA GLU A 82 -5.70 -5.83 15.14
C GLU A 82 -6.97 -5.20 15.73
N ASP A 83 -6.81 -4.22 16.63
CA ASP A 83 -7.92 -3.50 17.27
C ASP A 83 -8.86 -2.85 16.22
N LEU A 84 -8.29 -2.27 15.15
CA LEU A 84 -9.06 -1.69 14.05
C LEU A 84 -9.82 -2.74 13.24
N THR A 85 -9.19 -3.88 12.97
CA THR A 85 -9.81 -4.97 12.22
C THR A 85 -11.02 -5.50 12.98
N ASP A 86 -10.86 -5.77 14.28
CA ASP A 86 -11.94 -6.27 15.13
C ASP A 86 -13.09 -5.26 15.21
N TYR A 87 -12.78 -3.98 15.41
CA TYR A 87 -13.80 -2.92 15.44
C TYR A 87 -14.60 -2.80 14.14
N LEU A 88 -13.94 -2.92 12.98
CA LEU A 88 -14.60 -2.88 11.68
C LEU A 88 -15.46 -4.14 11.44
N LEU A 89 -15.01 -5.33 11.88
CA LEU A 89 -15.80 -6.56 11.84
C LEU A 89 -17.07 -6.44 12.68
N GLU A 90 -16.96 -5.96 13.91
CA GLU A 90 -18.11 -5.73 14.80
C GLU A 90 -19.10 -4.72 14.22
N SER A 91 -18.59 -3.76 13.44
CA SER A 91 -19.38 -2.75 12.74
C SER A 91 -19.98 -3.25 11.41
N GLY A 92 -19.78 -4.52 11.06
CA GLY A 92 -20.38 -5.17 9.90
C GLY A 92 -19.62 -5.02 8.58
N PHE A 93 -18.38 -4.52 8.58
CA PHE A 93 -17.56 -4.49 7.38
C PHE A 93 -16.90 -5.85 7.10
N ARG A 94 -16.71 -6.16 5.82
CA ARG A 94 -15.89 -7.28 5.38
C ARG A 94 -14.43 -6.82 5.33
N VAL A 95 -13.66 -7.13 6.37
CA VAL A 95 -12.28 -6.68 6.52
C VAL A 95 -11.34 -7.86 6.75
N ARG A 96 -10.08 -7.71 6.31
CA ARG A 96 -9.00 -8.64 6.59
C ARG A 96 -7.76 -7.90 7.09
N TYR A 97 -7.07 -8.49 8.06
CA TYR A 97 -5.76 -8.02 8.51
C TYR A 97 -4.63 -8.68 7.72
N LEU A 98 -3.74 -7.87 7.16
CA LEU A 98 -2.49 -8.29 6.54
C LEU A 98 -1.36 -8.26 7.57
N HIS A 99 -1.13 -9.41 8.23
CA HIS A 99 -0.05 -9.51 9.20
C HIS A 99 1.32 -9.49 8.53
N SER A 100 2.33 -8.90 9.20
CA SER A 100 3.67 -8.72 8.62
C SER A 100 4.46 -10.01 8.45
N GLU A 101 4.09 -11.07 9.19
CA GLU A 101 4.81 -12.36 9.28
C GLU A 101 4.15 -13.48 8.48
N ILE A 102 3.11 -13.19 7.68
CA ILE A 102 2.54 -14.21 6.78
C ILE A 102 3.54 -14.60 5.70
N ASP A 103 3.47 -15.86 5.28
CA ASP A 103 4.30 -16.36 4.20
C ASP A 103 3.92 -15.71 2.85
N THR A 104 4.76 -15.91 1.84
CA THR A 104 4.55 -15.28 0.53
C THR A 104 3.28 -15.78 -0.15
N LEU A 105 2.90 -17.05 0.05
CA LEU A 105 1.73 -17.65 -0.60
C LEU A 105 0.43 -17.14 0.02
N GLU A 106 0.36 -17.09 1.34
CA GLU A 106 -0.75 -16.55 2.12
C GLU A 106 -0.97 -15.08 1.78
N ARG A 107 0.10 -14.28 1.63
CA ARG A 107 -0.02 -12.89 1.16
C ARG A 107 -0.70 -12.80 -0.20
N ILE A 108 -0.29 -13.62 -1.17
CA ILE A 108 -0.91 -13.64 -2.50
C ILE A 108 -2.38 -14.04 -2.40
N GLN A 109 -2.72 -15.02 -1.54
CA GLN A 109 -4.10 -15.44 -1.32
C GLN A 109 -4.95 -14.33 -0.70
N VAL A 110 -4.41 -13.61 0.29
CA VAL A 110 -5.06 -12.44 0.88
C VAL A 110 -5.32 -11.40 -0.21
N ILE A 111 -4.30 -10.91 -0.90
CA ILE A 111 -4.47 -9.91 -1.96
C ILE A 111 -5.48 -10.37 -3.03
N ARG A 112 -5.44 -11.65 -3.43
CA ARG A 112 -6.41 -12.21 -4.38
C ARG A 112 -7.84 -12.21 -3.84
N GLY A 113 -8.04 -12.52 -2.57
CA GLY A 113 -9.36 -12.46 -1.91
C GLY A 113 -9.94 -11.04 -1.92
N LEU A 114 -9.11 -10.02 -1.70
CA LEU A 114 -9.53 -8.61 -1.83
C LEU A 114 -10.03 -8.30 -3.26
N ARG A 115 -9.30 -8.76 -4.28
CA ARG A 115 -9.70 -8.60 -5.69
C ARG A 115 -11.00 -9.31 -6.03
N MET A 116 -11.16 -10.54 -5.55
CA MET A 116 -12.38 -11.33 -5.77
C MET A 116 -13.59 -10.78 -4.99
N GLY A 117 -13.35 -9.85 -4.05
CA GLY A 117 -14.40 -9.25 -3.24
C GLY A 117 -14.87 -10.17 -2.11
N ASP A 118 -14.02 -11.10 -1.66
CA ASP A 118 -14.27 -11.90 -0.45
C ASP A 118 -14.38 -10.98 0.78
N TYR A 119 -13.65 -9.86 0.73
CA TYR A 119 -13.72 -8.74 1.65
C TYR A 119 -13.38 -7.45 0.91
N ASP A 120 -13.68 -6.31 1.53
CA ASP A 120 -13.63 -5.00 0.90
C ASP A 120 -12.51 -4.11 1.47
N ILE A 121 -12.09 -4.37 2.70
CA ILE A 121 -11.11 -3.57 3.43
C ILE A 121 -9.91 -4.44 3.81
N LEU A 122 -8.70 -3.95 3.56
CA LEU A 122 -7.45 -4.56 4.01
C LEU A 122 -6.71 -3.62 4.97
N VAL A 123 -6.49 -4.07 6.20
CA VAL A 123 -5.77 -3.31 7.23
C VAL A 123 -4.36 -3.90 7.38
N GLY A 124 -3.33 -3.08 7.51
CA GLY A 124 -1.97 -3.54 7.77
C GLY A 124 -1.07 -2.45 8.32
N VAL A 125 0.16 -2.80 8.71
CA VAL A 125 1.15 -1.82 9.20
C VAL A 125 2.01 -1.26 8.05
N ASN A 126 2.33 -2.11 7.08
CA ASN A 126 3.09 -1.74 5.89
C ASN A 126 2.47 -2.43 4.67
N LEU A 127 1.73 -1.65 3.89
CA LEU A 127 1.10 -2.06 2.65
C LEU A 127 1.95 -1.73 1.41
N LEU A 128 3.20 -1.28 1.56
CA LEU A 128 4.08 -0.91 0.44
C LEU A 128 4.80 -2.11 -0.20
N ARG A 129 4.34 -3.33 0.05
CA ARG A 129 4.99 -4.55 -0.44
C ARG A 129 4.36 -5.04 -1.74
N GLU A 130 5.18 -5.70 -2.56
CA GLU A 130 4.84 -6.25 -3.87
C GLU A 130 3.46 -6.93 -3.90
N GLY A 131 2.71 -6.68 -4.98
CA GLY A 131 1.43 -7.32 -5.27
C GLY A 131 0.18 -6.51 -4.97
N LEU A 132 0.29 -5.30 -4.40
CA LEU A 132 -0.87 -4.44 -4.07
C LEU A 132 -1.28 -3.46 -5.20
N ASP A 133 -0.80 -3.68 -6.43
CA ASP A 133 -1.29 -2.93 -7.60
C ASP A 133 -2.65 -3.50 -8.04
N LEU A 134 -3.71 -2.87 -7.55
CA LEU A 134 -5.09 -3.31 -7.67
C LEU A 134 -5.92 -2.20 -8.32
N PRO A 135 -6.39 -2.37 -9.58
CA PRO A 135 -7.28 -1.40 -10.22
C PRO A 135 -8.59 -1.16 -9.45
N GLU A 136 -8.95 -2.07 -8.56
CA GLU A 136 -10.17 -2.01 -7.74
C GLU A 136 -10.03 -1.13 -6.48
N VAL A 137 -8.81 -0.66 -6.15
CA VAL A 137 -8.50 0.22 -4.99
C VAL A 137 -8.49 1.68 -5.41
#